data_AF-A0A7S2GTI8-F1
#
_entry.id   AF-A0A7S2GTI8-F1
#
_cell.length_a   1.000
_cell.length_b   1.000
_cell.length_c   1.000
_cell.angle_alpha   90.00
_cell.angle_beta   90.00
_cell.angle_gamma   90.00
#
_symmetry.space_group_name_H-M   'P 1'
#
loop_
_entity.id
_entity.type
_entity.pdbx_description
1 polymer ?
#
loop_
_entity_poly.entity_id
_entity_poly.type
_entity_poly.pdbx_seq_one_letter_code
_entity_poly.pdbx_strand_id
1 'polypeptide(L)'
;ARAGDAGAARLGGVAAERVVELLASPLRTLSLSVLQLEHYPALLGFLDLETRRQVALSMVAAVTEADLPLESAEAVNSLFTFITPLVKDEENAPPQGAAAREPEAFAREQQQVCRLVHQVRHEDTDVVHQMLKAMLLFFGQGGPERLVFTLPPVCCAALGLVPRIRERERRRAEEGTGAAPAVTVKKVFQFVHKANSELAHSAPEAALQLWLMAAASADQAERAAGAQGAFEPICYEFLTQALIVFEEEISETSKQYQAIFKFVGILTQIGCLEAENFDTAGTKVTQHAARLLKKHLQCRAVANCSHLFWCEARRDGRRVLECLQKCLKLADAVVTSDAKHVGLWVEMLDHYVYYYECQCEEVTVKFVQSLLNLCFEHITFAENDAQSREEGLRARQHLRGSITHLRSLKASSEPEAAARFAELSLEAPQAP
;
A
#
# COMPACT_ATOMS: atom_id res chain seq x y z
N ALA A 1 45.30 -35.83 -0.31
CA ALA A 1 46.41 -34.84 -0.23
C ALA A 1 45.81 -33.50 0.15
N ARG A 2 46.46 -32.77 1.08
CA ARG A 2 45.97 -31.51 1.66
C ARG A 2 45.66 -30.49 0.56
N ALA A 3 44.42 -30.00 0.50
CA ALA A 3 44.03 -28.84 -0.29
C ALA A 3 44.49 -27.58 0.47
N GLY A 4 45.75 -27.22 0.28
CA GLY A 4 46.29 -25.93 0.68
C GLY A 4 46.08 -24.93 -0.46
N ASP A 5 45.31 -23.89 -0.15
CA ASP A 5 45.54 -22.48 -0.51
C ASP A 5 46.38 -22.19 -1.78
N ALA A 6 45.83 -22.57 -2.94
CA ALA A 6 46.21 -22.04 -4.23
C ALA A 6 44.93 -21.50 -4.87
N GLY A 7 44.90 -20.21 -5.22
CA GLY A 7 43.74 -19.54 -5.81
C GLY A 7 43.14 -20.39 -6.94
N ALA A 8 42.03 -21.07 -6.63
CA ALA A 8 41.40 -21.99 -7.57
C ALA A 8 40.88 -21.16 -8.76
N ALA A 9 41.43 -21.43 -9.94
CA ALA A 9 40.93 -20.86 -11.19
C ALA A 9 39.46 -21.26 -11.31
N ARG A 10 38.56 -20.29 -11.08
CA ARG A 10 37.12 -20.48 -11.21
C ARG A 10 36.79 -20.77 -12.67
N LEU A 11 35.89 -21.71 -12.91
CA LEU A 11 35.46 -22.10 -14.25
C LEU A 11 34.70 -20.93 -14.90
N GLY A 12 35.14 -20.53 -16.11
CA GLY A 12 34.50 -19.49 -16.93
C GLY A 12 34.45 -19.90 -18.42
N GLY A 13 33.71 -19.15 -19.24
CA GLY A 13 33.57 -19.38 -20.68
C GLY A 13 32.77 -20.65 -21.04
N VAL A 14 33.07 -21.27 -22.19
CA VAL A 14 32.30 -22.42 -22.74
C VAL A 14 32.21 -23.61 -21.78
N ALA A 15 33.24 -23.84 -20.95
CA ALA A 15 33.21 -24.89 -19.95
C ALA A 15 32.20 -24.59 -18.83
N ALA A 16 32.07 -23.32 -18.42
CA ALA A 16 31.07 -22.90 -17.46
C ALA A 16 29.66 -23.02 -18.02
N GLU A 17 29.42 -22.63 -19.28
CA GLU A 17 28.12 -22.79 -19.96
C GLU A 17 27.65 -24.25 -19.96
N ARG A 18 28.54 -25.20 -20.26
CA ARG A 18 28.20 -26.64 -20.20
C ARG A 18 27.92 -27.13 -18.79
N VAL A 19 28.59 -26.58 -17.77
CA VAL A 19 28.27 -26.87 -16.37
C VAL A 19 26.93 -26.26 -15.98
N VAL A 20 26.56 -25.08 -16.47
CA VAL A 20 25.20 -24.50 -16.28
C VAL A 20 24.15 -25.41 -16.91
N GLU A 21 24.33 -25.87 -18.15
CA GLU A 21 23.42 -26.81 -18.78
C GLU A 21 23.31 -28.12 -17.99
N LEU A 22 24.45 -28.65 -17.52
CA LEU A 22 24.50 -29.86 -16.71
C LEU A 22 23.80 -29.70 -15.35
N LEU A 23 23.93 -28.54 -14.71
CA LEU A 23 23.27 -28.22 -13.43
C LEU A 23 21.78 -27.90 -13.62
N ALA A 24 21.42 -27.25 -14.73
CA ALA A 24 20.05 -26.90 -15.08
C ALA A 24 19.21 -28.10 -15.54
N SER A 25 19.82 -29.12 -16.15
CA SER A 25 19.09 -30.30 -16.66
C SER A 25 18.40 -31.14 -15.56
N PRO A 26 19.07 -31.47 -14.44
CA PRO A 26 18.44 -32.06 -13.27
C PRO A 26 17.30 -31.21 -12.71
N LEU A 27 17.42 -29.88 -12.71
CA LEU A 27 16.36 -29.00 -12.17
C LEU A 27 15.06 -29.09 -12.96
N ARG A 28 15.17 -29.30 -14.28
CA ARG A 28 14.00 -29.47 -15.17
C ARG A 28 13.36 -30.86 -15.07
N THR A 29 14.10 -31.87 -14.60
CA THR A 29 13.67 -33.27 -14.62
C THR A 29 13.37 -33.86 -13.24
N LEU A 30 14.05 -33.38 -12.20
CA LEU A 30 13.96 -33.87 -10.82
C LEU A 30 13.30 -32.86 -9.85
N SER A 31 12.83 -31.71 -10.36
CA SER A 31 12.18 -30.65 -9.58
C SER A 31 13.02 -30.25 -8.34
N LEU A 32 12.41 -30.10 -7.15
CA LEU A 32 13.13 -29.75 -5.92
C LEU A 32 14.05 -30.87 -5.39
N SER A 33 13.99 -32.09 -5.94
CA SER A 33 14.85 -33.21 -5.50
C SER A 33 16.33 -32.97 -5.81
N VAL A 34 16.64 -32.05 -6.74
CA VAL A 34 18.01 -31.59 -7.01
C VAL A 34 18.65 -30.99 -5.76
N LEU A 35 17.86 -30.37 -4.89
CA LEU A 35 18.34 -29.77 -3.64
C LEU A 35 18.92 -30.81 -2.66
N GLN A 36 18.62 -32.09 -2.87
CA GLN A 36 19.08 -33.20 -2.03
C GLN A 36 20.38 -33.85 -2.55
N LEU A 37 20.92 -33.38 -3.69
CA LEU A 37 22.14 -33.94 -4.27
C LEU A 37 23.37 -33.47 -3.47
N GLU A 38 24.00 -34.41 -2.77
CA GLU A 38 25.09 -34.19 -1.81
C GLU A 38 26.28 -33.37 -2.33
N HIS A 39 26.61 -33.49 -3.62
CA HIS A 39 27.75 -32.81 -4.24
C HIS A 39 27.38 -31.57 -5.05
N TYR A 40 26.09 -31.22 -5.13
CA TYR A 40 25.62 -30.07 -5.89
C TYR A 40 26.12 -28.72 -5.32
N PRO A 41 26.14 -28.50 -3.98
CA PRO A 41 26.74 -27.29 -3.40
C PRO A 41 28.25 -27.18 -3.69
N ALA A 42 28.96 -28.30 -3.67
CA ALA A 42 30.39 -28.34 -3.95
C ALA A 42 30.68 -27.95 -5.40
N LEU A 43 29.87 -28.40 -6.37
CA LEU A 43 30.04 -28.05 -7.78
C LEU A 43 29.83 -26.56 -8.04
N LEU A 44 28.85 -25.94 -7.37
CA LEU A 44 28.64 -24.50 -7.44
C LEU A 44 29.84 -23.71 -6.92
N GLY A 45 30.53 -24.22 -5.90
CA GLY A 45 31.73 -23.57 -5.33
C GLY A 45 32.87 -23.38 -6.34
N PHE A 46 32.91 -24.14 -7.43
CA PHE A 46 33.95 -24.02 -8.48
C PHE A 46 33.61 -23.01 -9.58
N LEU A 47 32.38 -22.51 -9.62
CA LEU A 47 31.90 -21.59 -10.65
C LEU A 47 32.24 -20.13 -10.30
N ASP A 48 32.46 -19.31 -11.33
CA ASP A 48 32.55 -17.87 -11.14
C ASP A 48 31.21 -17.25 -10.69
N LEU A 49 31.24 -15.98 -10.28
CA LEU A 49 30.05 -15.31 -9.74
C LEU A 49 28.92 -15.21 -10.78
N GLU A 50 29.26 -14.84 -12.02
CA GLU A 50 28.29 -14.67 -13.09
C GLU A 50 27.57 -15.98 -13.42
N THR A 51 28.31 -17.08 -13.53
CA THR A 51 27.76 -18.41 -13.78
C THR A 51 26.89 -18.87 -12.61
N ARG A 52 27.31 -18.65 -11.36
CA ARG A 52 26.48 -18.98 -10.18
C ARG A 52 25.18 -18.20 -10.16
N ARG A 53 25.17 -16.93 -10.57
CA ARG A 53 23.95 -16.14 -10.71
C ARG A 53 23.04 -16.71 -11.78
N GLN A 54 23.58 -17.10 -12.93
CA GLN A 54 22.79 -17.68 -14.01
C GLN A 54 22.14 -19.02 -13.61
N VAL A 55 22.87 -19.87 -12.87
CA VAL A 55 22.31 -21.10 -12.31
C VAL A 55 21.22 -20.78 -11.30
N ALA A 56 21.47 -19.85 -10.37
CA ALA A 56 20.48 -19.44 -9.38
C ALA A 56 19.21 -18.87 -10.03
N LEU A 57 19.33 -18.04 -11.07
CA LEU A 57 18.21 -17.50 -11.85
C LEU A 57 17.41 -18.63 -12.50
N SER A 58 18.11 -19.60 -13.09
CA SER A 58 17.48 -20.78 -13.70
C SER A 58 16.74 -21.64 -12.66
N MET A 59 17.26 -21.72 -11.43
CA MET A 59 16.57 -22.39 -10.30
C MET A 59 15.30 -21.66 -9.90
N VAL A 60 15.37 -20.33 -9.74
CA VAL A 60 14.20 -19.50 -9.40
C VAL A 60 13.13 -19.62 -10.50
N ALA A 61 13.53 -19.54 -11.76
CA ALA A 61 12.63 -19.73 -12.90
C ALA A 61 12.00 -21.13 -12.88
N ALA A 62 12.78 -22.19 -12.69
CA ALA A 62 12.25 -23.55 -12.63
C ALA A 62 11.20 -23.73 -11.51
N VAL A 63 11.46 -23.20 -10.31
CA VAL A 63 10.50 -23.27 -9.19
C VAL A 63 9.24 -22.45 -9.47
N THR A 64 9.39 -21.25 -10.04
CA THR A 64 8.25 -20.32 -10.23
C THR A 64 7.43 -20.58 -11.50
N GLU A 65 8.04 -21.08 -12.58
CA GLU A 65 7.35 -21.40 -13.85
C GLU A 65 6.66 -22.76 -13.79
N ALA A 66 7.24 -23.73 -13.08
CA ALA A 66 6.60 -25.03 -12.84
C ALA A 66 5.65 -25.03 -11.63
N ASP A 67 5.43 -23.86 -11.00
CA ASP A 67 4.56 -23.65 -9.83
C ASP A 67 4.79 -24.66 -8.69
N LEU A 68 6.06 -24.89 -8.35
CA LEU A 68 6.45 -25.89 -7.36
C LEU A 68 6.27 -25.33 -5.94
N PRO A 69 5.40 -25.91 -5.10
CA PRO A 69 5.20 -25.43 -3.73
C PRO A 69 6.43 -25.70 -2.87
N LEU A 70 6.78 -24.72 -2.04
CA LEU A 70 7.69 -24.87 -0.92
C LEU A 70 6.87 -25.26 0.31
N GLU A 71 7.08 -26.49 0.78
CA GLU A 71 6.25 -27.12 1.82
C GLU A 71 6.92 -27.18 3.20
N SER A 72 8.21 -26.83 3.31
CA SER A 72 8.96 -26.89 4.58
C SER A 72 10.02 -25.80 4.70
N ALA A 73 10.39 -25.48 5.95
CA ALA A 73 11.48 -24.54 6.24
C ALA A 73 12.83 -25.07 5.73
N GLU A 74 13.04 -26.38 5.75
CA GLU A 74 14.23 -27.05 5.21
C GLU A 74 14.35 -26.87 3.70
N ALA A 75 13.24 -26.99 2.96
CA ALA A 75 13.21 -26.74 1.52
C ALA A 75 13.56 -25.27 1.20
N VAL A 76 13.00 -24.33 1.96
CA VAL A 76 13.35 -22.90 1.85
C VAL A 76 14.83 -22.68 2.13
N ASN A 77 15.34 -23.17 3.26
CA ASN A 77 16.76 -23.01 3.62
C ASN A 77 17.69 -23.59 2.54
N SER A 78 17.35 -24.76 2.01
CA SER A 78 18.13 -25.42 0.97
C SER A 78 18.14 -24.56 -0.30
N LEU A 79 16.96 -24.20 -0.82
CA LEU A 79 16.84 -23.36 -2.02
C LEU A 79 17.59 -22.02 -1.86
N PHE A 80 17.40 -21.33 -0.74
CA PHE A 80 18.03 -20.04 -0.47
C PHE A 80 19.55 -20.11 -0.31
N THR A 81 20.08 -21.23 0.16
CA THR A 81 21.53 -21.50 0.12
C THR A 81 22.05 -21.54 -1.31
N PHE A 82 21.30 -22.14 -2.25
CA PHE A 82 21.71 -22.19 -3.66
C PHE A 82 21.57 -20.85 -4.38
N ILE A 83 20.50 -20.09 -4.08
CA ILE A 83 20.25 -18.79 -4.73
C ILE A 83 20.90 -17.60 -3.99
N THR A 84 21.76 -17.87 -3.01
CA THR A 84 22.49 -16.85 -2.24
C THR A 84 23.13 -15.76 -3.12
N PRO A 85 23.72 -16.05 -4.31
CA PRO A 85 24.25 -15.00 -5.20
C PRO A 85 23.24 -13.95 -5.65
N LEU A 86 21.94 -14.27 -5.64
CA LEU A 86 20.86 -13.33 -5.98
C LEU A 86 20.36 -12.56 -4.75
N VAL A 87 20.49 -13.17 -3.57
CA VAL A 87 19.95 -12.67 -2.30
C VAL A 87 20.89 -11.68 -1.62
N LYS A 88 22.21 -11.90 -1.68
CA LYS A 88 23.20 -10.99 -1.09
C LYS A 88 24.40 -10.79 -2.00
N ASP A 89 25.08 -9.67 -1.81
CA ASP A 89 26.34 -9.39 -2.49
C ASP A 89 27.50 -10.18 -1.86
N GLU A 90 28.49 -10.57 -2.67
CA GLU A 90 29.70 -11.23 -2.17
C GLU A 90 30.69 -10.20 -1.66
N GLU A 91 31.30 -10.44 -0.49
CA GLU A 91 32.30 -9.56 0.13
C GLU A 91 33.53 -9.28 -0.78
N ASN A 92 33.80 -10.17 -1.74
CA ASN A 92 34.92 -10.07 -2.67
C ASN A 92 34.50 -9.61 -4.08
N ALA A 93 33.26 -9.14 -4.28
CA ALA A 93 32.83 -8.62 -5.57
C ALA A 93 33.55 -7.29 -5.86
N PRO A 94 34.14 -7.11 -7.07
CA PRO A 94 34.77 -5.85 -7.42
C PRO A 94 33.73 -4.72 -7.34
N PRO A 95 34.07 -3.54 -6.79
CA PRO A 95 33.14 -2.42 -6.60
C PRO A 95 32.48 -1.96 -7.91
N GLN A 96 33.13 -2.22 -9.04
CA GLN A 96 32.59 -1.96 -10.37
C GLN A 96 31.43 -2.89 -10.76
N GLY A 97 31.33 -4.12 -10.22
CA GLY A 97 30.27 -5.08 -10.58
C GLY A 97 28.91 -4.80 -9.94
N ALA A 98 28.88 -4.07 -8.82
CA ALA A 98 27.65 -3.53 -8.23
C ALA A 98 27.21 -2.24 -8.95
N ALA A 99 28.17 -1.34 -9.26
CA ALA A 99 27.91 -0.08 -9.95
C ALA A 99 27.64 -0.21 -11.46
N ALA A 100 28.03 -1.32 -12.10
CA ALA A 100 27.82 -1.57 -13.53
C ALA A 100 26.52 -2.33 -13.84
N ARG A 101 25.67 -2.61 -12.85
CA ARG A 101 24.38 -3.24 -13.12
C ARG A 101 23.44 -2.25 -13.74
N GLU A 102 22.92 -2.62 -14.90
CA GLU A 102 21.78 -1.93 -15.47
C GLU A 102 20.60 -2.03 -14.48
N PRO A 103 20.05 -0.90 -13.98
CA PRO A 103 19.03 -0.90 -12.94
C PRO A 103 17.79 -1.74 -13.31
N GLU A 104 17.42 -1.74 -14.58
CA GLU A 104 16.29 -2.52 -15.10
C GLU A 104 16.56 -4.03 -15.09
N ALA A 105 17.78 -4.45 -15.40
CA ALA A 105 18.17 -5.86 -15.32
C ALA A 105 18.16 -6.35 -13.87
N PHE A 106 18.68 -5.53 -12.94
CA PHE A 106 18.65 -5.83 -11.52
C PHE A 106 17.20 -5.91 -10.98
N ALA A 107 16.34 -4.96 -11.33
CA ALA A 107 14.94 -4.97 -10.94
C ALA A 107 14.22 -6.23 -11.45
N ARG A 108 14.44 -6.64 -12.71
CA ARG A 108 13.87 -7.88 -13.27
C ARG A 108 14.33 -9.13 -12.52
N GLU A 109 15.61 -9.21 -12.19
CA GLU A 109 16.14 -10.30 -11.37
C GLU A 109 15.47 -10.34 -9.99
N GLN A 110 15.40 -9.21 -9.29
CA GLN A 110 14.82 -9.15 -7.95
C GLN A 110 13.31 -9.42 -7.95
N GLN A 111 12.60 -9.06 -9.03
CA GLN A 111 11.21 -9.46 -9.25
C GLN A 111 11.04 -10.98 -9.40
N GLN A 112 12.00 -11.68 -10.02
CA GLN A 112 11.95 -13.15 -10.07
C GLN A 112 12.18 -13.75 -8.68
N VAL A 113 13.13 -13.23 -7.92
CA VAL A 113 13.41 -13.69 -6.55
C VAL A 113 12.19 -13.49 -5.64
N CYS A 114 11.52 -12.34 -5.71
CA CYS A 114 10.40 -12.05 -4.83
C CYS A 114 9.16 -12.95 -5.11
N ARG A 115 9.02 -13.46 -6.34
CA ARG A 115 7.96 -14.44 -6.69
C ARG A 115 8.03 -15.73 -5.89
N LEU A 116 9.20 -16.10 -5.37
CA LEU A 116 9.34 -17.29 -4.51
C LEU A 116 8.47 -17.22 -3.26
N VAL A 117 8.16 -16.01 -2.77
CA VAL A 117 7.30 -15.84 -1.59
C VAL A 117 5.91 -16.42 -1.84
N HIS A 118 5.41 -16.36 -3.07
CA HIS A 118 4.12 -16.93 -3.47
C HIS A 118 4.15 -18.45 -3.65
N GLN A 119 5.33 -19.06 -3.61
CA GLN A 119 5.50 -20.51 -3.63
C GLN A 119 5.43 -21.13 -2.24
N VAL A 120 5.43 -20.31 -1.17
CA VAL A 120 5.21 -20.79 0.20
C VAL A 120 3.75 -21.23 0.37
N ARG A 121 3.50 -22.55 0.29
CA ARG A 121 2.16 -23.13 0.36
C ARG A 121 2.17 -24.35 1.26
N HIS A 122 1.39 -24.28 2.33
CA HIS A 122 1.21 -25.39 3.25
C HIS A 122 -0.10 -25.19 4.01
N GLU A 123 -0.80 -26.25 4.38
CA GLU A 123 -2.08 -26.19 5.12
C GLU A 123 -1.89 -25.64 6.54
N ASP A 124 -0.82 -26.08 7.21
CA ASP A 124 -0.46 -25.62 8.55
C ASP A 124 0.16 -24.21 8.52
N THR A 125 -0.51 -23.27 9.18
CA THR A 125 -0.06 -21.87 9.34
C THR A 125 1.26 -21.74 10.11
N ASP A 126 1.58 -22.68 11.00
CA ASP A 126 2.85 -22.69 11.73
C ASP A 126 4.03 -22.92 10.78
N VAL A 127 3.88 -23.88 9.87
CA VAL A 127 4.89 -24.20 8.85
C VAL A 127 5.04 -23.03 7.87
N VAL A 128 3.94 -22.43 7.42
CA VAL A 128 4.01 -21.23 6.55
C VAL A 128 4.73 -20.08 7.25
N HIS A 129 4.42 -19.80 8.51
CA HIS A 129 5.11 -18.76 9.27
C HIS A 129 6.60 -19.08 9.49
N GLN A 130 6.98 -20.34 9.70
CA GLN A 130 8.38 -20.76 9.78
C GLN A 130 9.12 -20.55 8.45
N MET A 131 8.49 -20.91 7.32
CA MET A 131 9.03 -20.68 5.99
C MET A 131 9.24 -19.18 5.70
N LEU A 132 8.24 -18.33 5.98
CA LEU A 132 8.35 -16.89 5.81
C LEU A 132 9.44 -16.28 6.71
N LYS A 133 9.60 -16.80 7.93
CA LYS A 133 10.72 -16.43 8.82
C LYS A 133 12.07 -16.79 8.23
N ALA A 134 12.21 -17.99 7.67
CA ALA A 134 13.44 -18.40 6.99
C ALA A 134 13.75 -17.46 5.81
N MET A 135 12.76 -17.17 4.95
CA MET A 135 12.92 -16.24 3.84
C MET A 135 13.34 -14.85 4.30
N LEU A 136 12.72 -14.30 5.35
CA LEU A 136 13.08 -12.99 5.90
C LEU A 136 14.54 -12.94 6.38
N LEU A 137 15.03 -14.01 7.03
CA LEU A 137 16.42 -14.10 7.47
C LEU A 137 17.42 -14.05 6.31
N PHE A 138 17.07 -14.65 5.17
CA PHE A 138 17.90 -14.56 3.98
C PHE A 138 17.80 -13.19 3.30
N PHE A 139 16.59 -12.66 3.09
CA PHE A 139 16.40 -11.37 2.45
C PHE A 139 17.03 -10.21 3.23
N GLY A 140 17.02 -10.27 4.57
CA GLY A 140 17.68 -9.28 5.42
C GLY A 140 19.19 -9.15 5.19
N GLN A 141 19.84 -10.13 4.55
CA GLN A 141 21.26 -10.06 4.18
C GLN A 141 21.51 -9.28 2.87
N GLY A 142 20.46 -8.95 2.11
CA GLY A 142 20.57 -8.43 0.74
C GLY A 142 20.78 -6.93 0.59
N GLY A 143 20.65 -6.18 1.69
CA GLY A 143 20.79 -4.73 1.70
C GLY A 143 19.59 -3.98 1.08
N PRO A 144 19.56 -2.64 1.25
CA PRO A 144 18.38 -1.82 1.00
C PRO A 144 17.84 -1.93 -0.42
N GLU A 145 18.72 -2.03 -1.43
CA GLU A 145 18.34 -2.12 -2.85
C GLU A 145 17.48 -3.36 -3.16
N ARG A 146 17.64 -4.47 -2.41
CA ARG A 146 16.86 -5.71 -2.59
C ARG A 146 15.63 -5.76 -1.72
N LEU A 147 15.68 -5.14 -0.54
CA LEU A 147 14.57 -5.14 0.41
C LEU A 147 13.30 -4.51 -0.20
N VAL A 148 13.46 -3.49 -1.05
CA VAL A 148 12.36 -2.83 -1.78
C VAL A 148 11.51 -3.82 -2.59
N PHE A 149 12.11 -4.89 -3.10
CA PHE A 149 11.41 -5.90 -3.91
C PHE A 149 10.91 -7.08 -3.08
N THR A 150 11.69 -7.49 -2.07
CA THR A 150 11.52 -8.79 -1.40
C THR A 150 10.69 -8.71 -0.13
N LEU A 151 10.76 -7.61 0.64
CA LEU A 151 10.01 -7.47 1.89
C LEU A 151 8.50 -7.24 1.69
N PRO A 152 8.04 -6.43 0.70
CA PRO A 152 6.60 -6.24 0.50
C PRO A 152 5.81 -7.54 0.31
N PRO A 153 6.21 -8.49 -0.58
CA PRO A 153 5.48 -9.74 -0.70
C PRO A 153 5.55 -10.61 0.56
N VAL A 154 6.66 -10.57 1.32
CA VAL A 154 6.77 -11.29 2.61
C VAL A 154 5.77 -10.76 3.64
N CYS A 155 5.66 -9.43 3.77
CA CYS A 155 4.67 -8.79 4.64
C CYS A 155 3.24 -9.14 4.21
N CYS A 156 2.91 -9.04 2.92
CA CYS A 156 1.59 -9.39 2.39
C CYS A 156 1.25 -10.88 2.62
N ALA A 157 2.19 -11.78 2.38
CA ALA A 157 2.00 -13.21 2.61
C ALA A 157 1.78 -13.52 4.11
N ALA A 158 2.51 -12.83 4.99
CA ALA A 158 2.32 -12.96 6.43
C ALA A 158 0.95 -12.43 6.89
N LEU A 159 0.51 -11.27 6.40
CA LEU A 159 -0.84 -10.76 6.69
C LEU A 159 -1.94 -11.73 6.20
N GLY A 160 -1.70 -12.45 5.10
CA GLY A 160 -2.58 -13.52 4.62
C GLY A 160 -2.75 -14.70 5.59
N LEU A 161 -1.86 -14.86 6.58
CA LEU A 161 -2.01 -15.87 7.63
C LEU A 161 -3.03 -15.49 8.69
N VAL A 162 -3.31 -14.20 8.89
CA VAL A 162 -4.24 -13.71 9.93
C VAL A 162 -5.62 -14.39 9.81
N PRO A 163 -6.34 -14.32 8.68
CA PRO A 163 -7.64 -14.99 8.56
C PRO A 163 -7.53 -16.52 8.65
N ARG A 164 -6.43 -17.11 8.18
CA ARG A 164 -6.22 -18.57 8.24
C ARG A 164 -6.02 -19.07 9.66
N ILE A 165 -5.27 -18.35 10.49
CA ILE A 165 -5.08 -18.67 11.91
C ILE A 165 -6.42 -18.57 12.64
N ARG A 166 -7.20 -17.52 12.37
CA ARG A 166 -8.53 -17.34 12.97
C ARG A 166 -9.49 -18.46 12.62
N GLU A 167 -9.52 -18.86 11.36
CA GLU A 167 -10.36 -19.96 10.92
C GLU A 167 -9.97 -21.28 11.61
N ARG A 168 -8.66 -21.53 11.81
CA ARG A 168 -8.19 -22.69 12.59
C ARG A 168 -8.59 -22.62 14.05
N GLU A 169 -8.48 -21.45 14.69
CA GLU A 169 -8.92 -21.23 16.07
C GLU A 169 -10.43 -21.48 16.22
N ARG A 170 -11.24 -20.98 15.26
CA ARG A 170 -12.70 -21.17 15.22
C ARG A 170 -13.09 -22.63 15.06
N ARG A 171 -12.54 -23.33 14.06
CA ARG A 171 -12.79 -24.76 13.83
C ARG A 171 -12.46 -25.59 15.06
N ARG A 172 -11.34 -25.29 15.72
CA ARG A 172 -10.95 -25.98 16.95
C ARG A 172 -11.94 -25.73 18.10
N ALA A 173 -12.48 -24.51 18.23
CA ALA A 173 -13.49 -24.21 19.24
C ALA A 173 -14.81 -24.94 18.99
N GLU A 174 -15.18 -25.16 17.72
CA GLU A 174 -16.42 -25.84 17.32
C GLU A 174 -16.30 -27.37 17.34
N GLU A 175 -15.24 -27.92 16.75
CA GLU A 175 -15.06 -29.36 16.52
C GLU A 175 -14.31 -30.04 17.68
N GLY A 176 -13.59 -29.27 18.51
CA GLY A 176 -12.74 -29.80 19.59
C GLY A 176 -11.53 -30.61 19.12
N THR A 177 -11.35 -30.75 17.80
CA THR A 177 -10.27 -31.52 17.17
C THR A 177 -9.19 -30.62 16.59
N GLY A 178 -7.93 -31.05 16.68
CA GLY A 178 -6.77 -30.34 16.13
C GLY A 178 -5.89 -29.64 17.16
N ALA A 179 -4.59 -29.54 16.83
CA ALA A 179 -3.61 -28.82 17.65
C ALA A 179 -3.87 -27.31 17.61
N ALA A 180 -3.61 -26.63 18.73
CA ALA A 180 -3.61 -25.17 18.77
C ALA A 180 -2.53 -24.63 17.82
N PRO A 181 -2.81 -23.63 16.97
CA PRO A 181 -1.76 -22.95 16.22
C PRO A 181 -0.72 -22.40 17.20
N ALA A 182 0.56 -22.74 17.01
CA ALA A 182 1.63 -22.21 17.86
C ALA A 182 1.91 -20.73 17.53
N VAL A 183 1.65 -20.34 16.28
CA VAL A 183 1.66 -18.98 15.78
C VAL A 183 0.30 -18.33 16.04
N THR A 184 0.32 -17.33 16.93
CA THR A 184 -0.85 -16.48 17.19
C THR A 184 -0.88 -15.33 16.19
N VAL A 185 -2.04 -14.72 15.97
CA VAL A 185 -2.18 -13.48 15.17
C VAL A 185 -1.23 -12.37 15.66
N LYS A 186 -1.04 -12.22 16.98
CA LYS A 186 -0.09 -11.24 17.55
C LYS A 186 1.36 -11.49 17.10
N LYS A 187 1.79 -12.75 16.98
CA LYS A 187 3.12 -13.11 16.48
C LYS A 187 3.29 -12.78 15.00
N VAL A 188 2.22 -12.93 14.21
CA VAL A 188 2.22 -12.49 12.80
C VAL A 188 2.39 -10.98 12.70
N PHE A 189 1.65 -10.22 13.51
CA PHE A 189 1.80 -8.75 13.53
C PHE A 189 3.17 -8.30 14.00
N GLN A 190 3.78 -8.96 15.00
CA GLN A 190 5.16 -8.71 15.39
C GLN A 190 6.16 -9.00 14.26
N PHE A 191 5.92 -10.07 13.49
CA PHE A 191 6.73 -10.41 12.32
C PHE A 191 6.63 -9.34 11.23
N VAL A 192 5.41 -8.92 10.87
CA VAL A 192 5.16 -7.85 9.89
C VAL A 192 5.78 -6.55 10.36
N HIS A 193 5.65 -6.23 11.64
CA HIS A 193 6.28 -5.04 12.22
C HIS A 193 7.79 -5.04 12.00
N LYS A 194 8.47 -6.12 12.40
CA LYS A 194 9.93 -6.22 12.23
C LYS A 194 10.32 -6.06 10.77
N ALA A 195 9.69 -6.81 9.87
CA ALA A 195 10.01 -6.77 8.45
C ALA A 195 9.78 -5.38 7.85
N ASN A 196 8.66 -4.74 8.17
CA ASN A 196 8.34 -3.43 7.58
C ASN A 196 9.18 -2.29 8.16
N SER A 197 9.64 -2.39 9.41
CA SER A 197 10.61 -1.45 9.99
C SER A 197 11.94 -1.46 9.22
N GLU A 198 12.41 -2.64 8.78
CA GLU A 198 13.62 -2.76 7.96
C GLU A 198 13.45 -2.13 6.56
N LEU A 199 12.21 -2.08 6.05
CA LEU A 199 11.87 -1.48 4.76
C LEU A 199 11.74 0.06 4.81
N ALA A 200 11.36 0.62 5.97
CA ALA A 200 10.92 2.01 6.12
C ALA A 200 11.85 3.04 5.48
N HIS A 201 13.15 2.95 5.73
CA HIS A 201 14.15 3.88 5.18
C HIS A 201 14.45 3.63 3.70
N SER A 202 14.31 2.39 3.22
CA SER A 202 14.70 2.01 1.85
C SER A 202 13.57 2.26 0.84
N ALA A 203 12.31 2.10 1.27
CA ALA A 203 11.13 2.29 0.44
C ALA A 203 9.98 2.86 1.28
N PRO A 204 10.04 4.15 1.67
CA PRO A 204 9.09 4.72 2.62
C PRO A 204 7.64 4.70 2.14
N GLU A 205 7.39 4.89 0.85
CA GLU A 205 6.02 4.82 0.30
C GLU A 205 5.41 3.41 0.36
N ALA A 206 6.23 2.39 0.11
CA ALA A 206 5.81 1.00 0.20
C ALA A 206 5.60 0.61 1.68
N ALA A 207 6.53 1.02 2.55
CA ALA A 207 6.44 0.77 3.98
C ALA A 207 5.20 1.42 4.61
N LEU A 208 4.90 2.67 4.27
CA LEU A 208 3.67 3.35 4.70
C LEU A 208 2.43 2.58 4.28
N GLN A 209 2.37 2.12 3.03
CA GLN A 209 1.22 1.35 2.54
C GLN A 209 1.08 0.00 3.27
N LEU A 210 2.19 -0.67 3.58
CA LEU A 210 2.19 -1.91 4.36
C LEU A 210 1.77 -1.68 5.81
N TRP A 211 2.17 -0.56 6.44
CA TRP A 211 1.70 -0.20 7.78
C TRP A 211 0.19 0.00 7.81
N LEU A 212 -0.34 0.74 6.83
CA LEU A 212 -1.78 0.95 6.71
C LEU A 212 -2.55 -0.36 6.43
N MET A 213 -2.00 -1.23 5.59
CA MET A 213 -2.57 -2.56 5.34
C MET A 213 -2.56 -3.43 6.59
N ALA A 214 -1.49 -3.38 7.39
CA ALA A 214 -1.38 -4.10 8.66
C ALA A 214 -2.39 -3.56 9.69
N ALA A 215 -2.60 -2.24 9.75
CA ALA A 215 -3.63 -1.62 10.59
C ALA A 215 -5.04 -2.13 10.21
N ALA A 216 -5.39 -2.10 8.92
CA ALA A 216 -6.66 -2.65 8.45
C ALA A 216 -6.82 -4.16 8.75
N SER A 217 -5.73 -4.93 8.66
CA SER A 217 -5.73 -6.36 9.01
C SER A 217 -5.93 -6.59 10.51
N ALA A 218 -5.35 -5.74 11.38
CA ALA A 218 -5.56 -5.79 12.83
C ALA A 218 -7.02 -5.49 13.20
N ASP A 219 -7.61 -4.48 12.57
CA ASP A 219 -9.03 -4.13 12.72
C ASP A 219 -9.97 -5.26 12.25
N GLN A 220 -9.69 -5.91 11.12
CA GLN A 220 -10.43 -7.11 10.69
C GLN A 220 -10.29 -8.26 11.70
N ALA A 221 -9.09 -8.48 12.24
CA ALA A 221 -8.85 -9.51 13.25
C ALA A 221 -9.56 -9.23 14.58
N GLU A 222 -9.79 -7.94 14.90
CA GLU A 222 -10.57 -7.50 16.06
C GLU A 222 -12.07 -7.77 15.85
N ARG A 223 -12.62 -7.38 14.69
CA ARG A 223 -14.03 -7.64 14.35
C ARG A 223 -14.33 -9.14 14.38
N ALA A 224 -13.45 -9.95 13.81
CA ALA A 224 -13.59 -11.41 13.82
C ALA A 224 -13.52 -12.02 15.24
N ALA A 225 -12.87 -11.33 16.19
CA ALA A 225 -12.78 -11.75 17.59
C ALA A 225 -13.95 -11.25 18.46
N GLY A 226 -14.94 -10.56 17.86
CA GLY A 226 -16.08 -10.01 18.59
C GLY A 226 -15.78 -8.70 19.33
N ALA A 227 -14.80 -7.92 18.87
CA ALA A 227 -14.48 -6.58 19.40
C ALA A 227 -14.18 -6.54 20.91
N GLN A 228 -13.26 -7.39 21.35
CA GLN A 228 -12.78 -7.50 22.74
C GLN A 228 -11.67 -6.48 23.09
N GLY A 229 -11.18 -5.70 22.12
CA GLY A 229 -10.11 -4.71 22.26
C GLY A 229 -8.70 -5.30 22.23
N ALA A 230 -8.53 -6.55 21.82
CA ALA A 230 -7.24 -7.25 21.93
C ALA A 230 -6.19 -6.81 20.89
N PHE A 231 -6.62 -6.23 19.77
CA PHE A 231 -5.82 -5.77 18.64
C PHE A 231 -5.88 -4.26 18.42
N GLU A 232 -6.68 -3.53 19.21
CA GLU A 232 -6.73 -2.06 19.15
C GLU A 232 -5.34 -1.43 19.30
N PRO A 233 -4.52 -1.80 20.32
CA PRO A 233 -3.21 -1.17 20.49
C PRO A 233 -2.26 -1.48 19.34
N ILE A 234 -2.41 -2.65 18.72
CA ILE A 234 -1.61 -3.08 17.57
C ILE A 234 -2.01 -2.28 16.33
N CYS A 235 -3.31 -2.07 16.10
CA CYS A 235 -3.81 -1.23 15.03
C CYS A 235 -3.31 0.21 15.18
N TYR A 236 -3.41 0.78 16.38
CA TYR A 236 -2.95 2.13 16.65
C TYR A 236 -1.43 2.29 16.51
N GLU A 237 -0.65 1.29 16.94
CA GLU A 237 0.80 1.26 16.71
C GLU A 237 1.14 1.31 15.22
N PHE A 238 0.48 0.50 14.39
CA PHE A 238 0.72 0.52 12.94
C PHE A 238 0.37 1.86 12.29
N LEU A 239 -0.70 2.52 12.72
CA LEU A 239 -1.03 3.88 12.26
C LEU A 239 0.02 4.90 12.71
N THR A 240 0.54 4.76 13.92
CA THR A 240 1.61 5.61 14.44
C THR A 240 2.90 5.43 13.65
N GLN A 241 3.30 4.19 13.36
CA GLN A 241 4.46 3.92 12.50
C GLN A 241 4.27 4.46 11.09
N ALA A 242 3.07 4.35 10.52
CA ALA A 242 2.77 4.96 9.22
C ALA A 242 2.94 6.50 9.24
N LEU A 243 2.47 7.16 10.30
CA LEU A 243 2.63 8.60 10.49
C LEU A 243 4.09 9.01 10.67
N ILE A 244 4.88 8.23 11.41
CA ILE A 244 6.33 8.47 11.56
C ILE A 244 7.01 8.41 10.19
N VAL A 245 6.76 7.37 9.39
CA VAL A 245 7.32 7.26 8.02
C VAL A 245 6.88 8.44 7.15
N PHE A 246 5.62 8.86 7.25
CA PHE A 246 5.12 10.03 6.52
C PHE A 246 5.87 11.31 6.91
N GLU A 247 6.13 11.52 8.19
CA GLU A 247 6.74 12.73 8.74
C GLU A 247 8.26 12.80 8.50
N GLU A 248 8.96 11.67 8.64
CA GLU A 248 10.42 11.62 8.63
C GLU A 248 11.00 11.30 7.25
N GLU A 249 10.34 10.45 6.46
CA GLU A 249 10.91 9.89 5.23
C GLU A 249 10.27 10.43 3.94
N ILE A 250 9.01 10.89 3.98
CA ILE A 250 8.29 11.36 2.79
C ILE A 250 8.30 12.89 2.70
N SER A 251 9.23 13.43 1.93
CA SER A 251 9.39 14.88 1.74
C SER A 251 8.73 15.44 0.46
N GLU A 252 8.52 14.61 -0.57
CA GLU A 252 7.97 15.08 -1.84
C GLU A 252 6.47 15.40 -1.72
N THR A 253 6.07 16.62 -2.06
CA THR A 253 4.66 17.07 -1.94
C THR A 253 3.66 16.19 -2.68
N SER A 254 4.03 15.65 -3.84
CA SER A 254 3.16 14.73 -4.60
C SER A 254 2.89 13.44 -3.82
N LYS A 255 3.94 12.86 -3.24
CA LYS A 255 3.86 11.63 -2.44
C LYS A 255 3.15 11.86 -1.12
N GLN A 256 3.40 12.98 -0.45
CA GLN A 256 2.67 13.38 0.75
C GLN A 256 1.17 13.52 0.47
N TYR A 257 0.81 14.18 -0.64
CA TYR A 257 -0.58 14.30 -1.06
C TYR A 257 -1.23 12.92 -1.25
N GLN A 258 -0.59 11.99 -1.95
CA GLN A 258 -1.14 10.63 -2.13
C GLN A 258 -1.23 9.85 -0.81
N ALA A 259 -0.24 9.98 0.08
CA ALA A 259 -0.24 9.31 1.37
C ALA A 259 -1.41 9.77 2.27
N ILE A 260 -1.77 11.05 2.25
CA ILE A 260 -2.95 11.56 2.97
C ILE A 260 -4.23 10.84 2.54
N PHE A 261 -4.43 10.63 1.23
CA PHE A 261 -5.60 9.92 0.72
C PHE A 261 -5.61 8.46 1.21
N LYS A 262 -4.45 7.81 1.29
CA LYS A 262 -4.34 6.45 1.85
C LYS A 262 -4.69 6.43 3.35
N PHE A 263 -4.23 7.41 4.14
CA PHE A 263 -4.62 7.54 5.55
C PHE A 263 -6.13 7.70 5.71
N VAL A 264 -6.74 8.63 4.95
CA VAL A 264 -8.19 8.86 5.01
C VAL A 264 -8.96 7.60 4.64
N GLY A 265 -8.58 6.93 3.53
CA GLY A 265 -9.24 5.71 3.09
C GLY A 265 -9.17 4.57 4.11
N ILE A 266 -8.09 4.48 4.89
CA ILE A 266 -7.93 3.41 5.89
C ILE A 266 -8.59 3.77 7.21
N LEU A 267 -8.36 4.99 7.73
CA LEU A 267 -8.97 5.45 8.98
C LEU A 267 -10.49 5.43 8.92
N THR A 268 -11.10 5.86 7.80
CA THR A 268 -12.56 5.84 7.66
C THR A 268 -13.17 4.43 7.66
N GLN A 269 -12.37 3.39 7.45
CA GLN A 269 -12.79 1.98 7.43
C GLN A 269 -12.43 1.23 8.71
N ILE A 270 -11.55 1.76 9.55
CA ILE A 270 -11.17 1.13 10.83
C ILE A 270 -12.24 1.43 11.88
N GLY A 271 -12.71 0.38 12.56
CA GLY A 271 -13.73 0.47 13.62
C GLY A 271 -13.22 0.06 15.00
N CYS A 272 -12.05 -0.57 15.09
CA CYS A 272 -11.53 -1.07 16.36
C CYS A 272 -10.91 -0.02 17.29
N LEU A 273 -10.62 1.19 16.79
CA LEU A 273 -9.93 2.22 17.56
C LEU A 273 -10.81 2.81 18.64
N GLU A 274 -10.20 3.07 19.80
CA GLU A 274 -10.82 3.91 20.81
C GLU A 274 -11.04 5.34 20.29
N ALA A 275 -12.00 6.04 20.89
CA ALA A 275 -12.37 7.36 20.41
C ALA A 275 -11.17 8.32 20.42
N GLU A 276 -10.46 8.41 21.54
CA GLU A 276 -9.32 9.32 21.69
C GLU A 276 -8.19 9.05 20.66
N ASN A 277 -7.88 7.77 20.43
CA ASN A 277 -6.86 7.35 19.45
C ASN A 277 -7.27 7.70 18.02
N PHE A 278 -8.53 7.46 17.65
CA PHE A 278 -9.06 7.85 16.35
C PHE A 278 -8.99 9.37 16.15
N ASP A 279 -9.44 10.15 17.13
CA ASP A 279 -9.46 11.62 17.03
C ASP A 279 -8.05 12.20 16.93
N THR A 280 -7.10 11.61 17.65
CA THR A 280 -5.68 11.98 17.58
C THR A 280 -5.12 11.72 16.19
N ALA A 281 -5.29 10.51 15.64
CA ALA A 281 -4.82 10.16 14.31
C ALA A 281 -5.49 11.03 13.22
N GLY A 282 -6.81 11.15 13.25
CA GLY A 282 -7.56 11.94 12.28
C GLY A 282 -7.19 13.43 12.30
N THR A 283 -6.95 13.99 13.48
CA THR A 283 -6.49 15.37 13.62
C THR A 283 -5.08 15.56 13.07
N LYS A 284 -4.15 14.65 13.36
CA LYS A 284 -2.78 14.70 12.80
C LYS A 284 -2.77 14.66 11.27
N VAL A 285 -3.50 13.71 10.68
CA VAL A 285 -3.63 13.61 9.21
C VAL A 285 -4.21 14.89 8.60
N THR A 286 -5.23 15.46 9.24
CA THR A 286 -5.85 16.73 8.80
C THR A 286 -4.87 17.92 8.91
N GLN A 287 -4.06 17.97 9.97
CA GLN A 287 -3.02 18.98 10.13
C GLN A 287 -1.94 18.87 9.05
N HIS A 288 -1.58 17.66 8.64
CA HIS A 288 -0.65 17.43 7.53
C HIS A 288 -1.23 17.84 6.19
N ALA A 289 -2.49 17.49 5.91
CA ALA A 289 -3.20 17.98 4.73
C ALA A 289 -3.24 19.51 4.67
N ALA A 290 -3.48 20.15 5.81
CA ALA A 290 -3.48 21.59 5.97
C ALA A 290 -2.10 22.26 5.86
N ARG A 291 -0.99 21.51 5.80
CA ARG A 291 0.37 22.04 5.68
C ARG A 291 1.02 21.76 4.32
N LEU A 292 0.31 21.13 3.39
CA LEU A 292 0.80 20.93 2.03
C LEU A 292 1.17 22.27 1.36
N LEU A 293 2.32 22.29 0.68
CA LEU A 293 2.89 23.51 0.08
C LEU A 293 2.04 24.08 -1.07
N LYS A 294 1.45 23.19 -1.88
CA LYS A 294 0.64 23.55 -3.04
C LYS A 294 -0.82 23.75 -2.62
N LYS A 295 -1.31 25.00 -2.62
CA LYS A 295 -2.67 25.35 -2.15
C LYS A 295 -3.82 24.59 -2.83
N HIS A 296 -3.73 24.32 -4.13
CA HIS A 296 -4.74 23.52 -4.85
C HIS A 296 -4.78 22.06 -4.34
N LEU A 297 -3.62 21.46 -4.06
CA LEU A 297 -3.54 20.13 -3.43
C LEU A 297 -3.97 20.17 -1.97
N GLN A 298 -3.60 21.21 -1.23
CA GLN A 298 -4.03 21.45 0.14
C GLN A 298 -5.56 21.50 0.25
N CYS A 299 -6.24 22.20 -0.68
CA CYS A 299 -7.70 22.29 -0.74
C CYS A 299 -8.34 20.89 -0.87
N ARG A 300 -7.89 20.10 -1.85
CA ARG A 300 -8.39 18.73 -2.10
C ARG A 300 -8.09 17.78 -0.94
N ALA A 301 -6.90 17.86 -0.37
CA ALA A 301 -6.51 17.03 0.77
C ALA A 301 -7.34 17.33 2.02
N VAL A 302 -7.56 18.61 2.34
CA VAL A 302 -8.41 19.02 3.47
C VAL A 302 -9.87 18.63 3.22
N ALA A 303 -10.35 18.76 1.98
CA ALA A 303 -11.69 18.32 1.61
C ALA A 303 -11.84 16.81 1.83
N ASN A 304 -10.86 16.01 1.42
CA ASN A 304 -10.87 14.57 1.69
C ASN A 304 -10.80 14.24 3.19
N CYS A 305 -9.98 14.96 3.97
CA CYS A 305 -9.91 14.78 5.42
C CYS A 305 -11.24 15.04 6.15
N SER A 306 -12.19 15.79 5.57
CA SER A 306 -13.52 15.95 6.16
C SER A 306 -14.24 14.61 6.38
N HIS A 307 -13.96 13.58 5.57
CA HIS A 307 -14.56 12.25 5.73
C HIS A 307 -14.14 11.55 7.03
N LEU A 308 -12.99 11.90 7.60
CA LEU A 308 -12.55 11.40 8.91
C LEU A 308 -13.53 11.78 10.02
N PHE A 309 -14.22 12.92 9.85
CA PHE A 309 -15.20 13.42 10.82
C PHE A 309 -16.64 13.00 10.47
N TRP A 310 -16.81 12.25 9.38
CA TRP A 310 -18.11 11.76 8.92
C TRP A 310 -18.03 10.33 8.36
N CYS A 311 -17.68 9.39 9.23
CA CYS A 311 -17.61 7.96 8.94
C CYS A 311 -18.41 7.16 9.99
N GLU A 312 -18.43 5.83 9.91
CA GLU A 312 -19.13 5.02 10.92
C GLU A 312 -18.60 5.26 12.33
N ALA A 313 -17.29 5.47 12.47
CA ALA A 313 -16.67 5.78 13.75
C ALA A 313 -16.96 7.19 14.26
N ARG A 314 -17.35 8.14 13.39
CA ARG A 314 -17.50 9.57 13.72
C ARG A 314 -18.60 10.27 12.93
N ARG A 315 -19.46 11.00 13.65
CA ARG A 315 -20.48 11.89 13.08
C ARG A 315 -20.37 13.28 13.69
N ASP A 316 -19.27 13.98 13.40
CA ASP A 316 -19.00 15.34 13.86
C ASP A 316 -19.15 16.33 12.70
N GLY A 317 -20.38 16.78 12.48
CA GLY A 317 -20.71 17.70 11.38
C GLY A 317 -20.11 19.09 11.54
N ARG A 318 -19.78 19.51 12.77
CA ARG A 318 -19.08 20.78 13.01
C ARG A 318 -17.68 20.75 12.44
N ARG A 319 -16.92 19.69 12.72
CA ARG A 319 -15.57 19.52 12.16
C ARG A 319 -15.58 19.33 10.65
N VAL A 320 -16.61 18.65 10.11
CA VAL A 320 -16.84 18.60 8.66
C VAL A 320 -16.96 20.02 8.10
N LEU A 321 -17.85 20.84 8.68
CA LEU A 321 -18.08 22.21 8.21
C LEU A 321 -16.83 23.09 8.34
N GLU A 322 -16.04 22.94 9.40
CA GLU A 322 -14.75 23.64 9.55
C GLU A 322 -13.77 23.31 8.41
N CYS A 323 -13.64 22.02 8.06
CA CYS A 323 -12.83 21.60 6.92
C CYS A 323 -13.34 22.21 5.60
N LEU A 324 -14.64 22.11 5.34
CA LEU A 324 -15.25 22.63 4.12
C LEU A 324 -15.11 24.15 4.00
N GLN A 325 -15.36 24.90 5.06
CA GLN A 325 -15.17 26.37 5.08
C GLN A 325 -13.71 26.76 4.83
N LYS A 326 -12.76 25.99 5.36
CA LYS A 326 -11.33 26.18 5.05
C LYS A 326 -11.04 25.93 3.57
N CYS A 327 -11.65 24.90 2.98
CA CYS A 327 -11.52 24.62 1.56
C CYS A 327 -12.08 25.75 0.69
N LEU A 328 -13.20 26.37 1.05
CA LEU A 328 -13.73 27.53 0.32
C LEU A 328 -12.74 28.71 0.30
N LYS A 329 -12.09 29.00 1.44
CA LYS A 329 -11.05 30.04 1.52
C LYS A 329 -9.82 29.70 0.66
N LEU A 330 -9.44 28.42 0.61
CA LEU A 330 -8.34 27.95 -0.22
C LEU A 330 -8.69 28.00 -1.71
N ALA A 331 -9.89 27.57 -2.08
CA ALA A 331 -10.40 27.61 -3.45
C ALA A 331 -10.43 29.05 -3.96
N ASP A 332 -10.99 29.98 -3.19
CA ASP A 332 -11.00 31.41 -3.52
C ASP A 332 -9.59 31.97 -3.75
N ALA A 333 -8.67 31.73 -2.82
CA ALA A 333 -7.29 32.20 -2.94
C ALA A 333 -6.55 31.59 -4.15
N VAL A 334 -6.85 30.36 -4.52
CA VAL A 334 -6.22 29.67 -5.66
C VAL A 334 -6.81 30.16 -6.98
N VAL A 335 -8.14 30.20 -7.10
CA VAL A 335 -8.83 30.61 -8.34
C VAL A 335 -8.63 32.10 -8.64
N THR A 336 -8.58 32.94 -7.60
CA THR A 336 -8.25 34.37 -7.76
C THR A 336 -6.81 34.56 -8.26
N SER A 337 -5.89 33.71 -7.84
CA SER A 337 -4.48 33.77 -8.29
C SER A 337 -4.29 33.19 -9.68
N ASP A 338 -5.03 32.14 -10.04
CA ASP A 338 -4.97 31.48 -11.34
C ASP A 338 -6.35 30.88 -11.67
N ALA A 339 -7.05 31.51 -12.62
CA ALA A 339 -8.40 31.14 -13.04
C ALA A 339 -8.46 29.72 -13.65
N LYS A 340 -7.32 29.13 -14.07
CA LYS A 340 -7.26 27.74 -14.54
C LYS A 340 -7.71 26.73 -13.48
N HIS A 341 -7.66 27.09 -12.21
CA HIS A 341 -8.09 26.23 -11.12
C HIS A 341 -9.60 26.31 -10.81
N VAL A 342 -10.40 26.97 -11.65
CA VAL A 342 -11.86 27.15 -11.45
C VAL A 342 -12.62 25.84 -11.18
N GLY A 343 -12.14 24.70 -11.68
CA GLY A 343 -12.70 23.38 -11.38
C GLY A 343 -12.78 23.05 -9.89
N LEU A 344 -11.93 23.64 -9.04
CA LEU A 344 -11.97 23.47 -7.59
C LEU A 344 -13.32 23.90 -6.98
N TRP A 345 -13.97 24.93 -7.52
CA TRP A 345 -15.28 25.35 -7.01
C TRP A 345 -16.33 24.26 -7.19
N VAL A 346 -16.31 23.58 -8.34
CA VAL A 346 -17.23 22.47 -8.63
C VAL A 346 -16.90 21.26 -7.75
N GLU A 347 -15.62 20.92 -7.57
CA GLU A 347 -15.21 19.87 -6.63
C GLU A 347 -15.69 20.16 -5.20
N MET A 348 -15.62 21.42 -4.74
CA MET A 348 -16.14 21.78 -3.42
C MET A 348 -17.66 21.70 -3.37
N LEU A 349 -18.36 22.08 -4.45
CA LEU A 349 -19.80 21.89 -4.56
C LEU A 349 -20.18 20.43 -4.35
N ASP A 350 -19.48 19.50 -5.01
CA ASP A 350 -19.76 18.07 -4.89
C ASP A 350 -19.57 17.56 -3.44
N HIS A 351 -18.55 18.03 -2.72
CA HIS A 351 -18.38 17.71 -1.31
C HIS A 351 -19.54 18.24 -0.44
N TYR A 352 -19.97 19.48 -0.65
CA TYR A 352 -21.12 20.05 0.08
C TYR A 352 -22.41 19.28 -0.22
N VAL A 353 -22.62 18.92 -1.49
CA VAL A 353 -23.77 18.12 -1.92
C VAL A 353 -23.74 16.73 -1.27
N TYR A 354 -22.60 16.06 -1.26
CA TYR A 354 -22.41 14.77 -0.59
C TYR A 354 -22.78 14.83 0.90
N TYR A 355 -22.28 15.81 1.65
CA TYR A 355 -22.59 15.93 3.07
C TYR A 355 -24.04 16.30 3.34
N TYR A 356 -24.61 17.13 2.48
CA TYR A 356 -26.03 17.45 2.56
C TYR A 356 -26.89 16.21 2.30
N GLU A 357 -26.55 15.39 1.30
CA GLU A 357 -27.18 14.09 1.03
C GLU A 357 -27.08 13.14 2.22
N CYS A 358 -25.89 13.04 2.82
CA CYS A 358 -25.61 12.21 3.99
C CYS A 358 -26.21 12.75 5.31
N GLN A 359 -27.07 13.77 5.26
CA GLN A 359 -27.79 14.32 6.42
C GLN A 359 -26.86 14.92 7.48
N CYS A 360 -25.76 15.55 7.07
CA CYS A 360 -24.96 16.40 7.95
C CYS A 360 -25.72 17.72 8.21
N GLU A 361 -26.29 17.88 9.41
CA GLU A 361 -27.18 18.99 9.77
C GLU A 361 -26.52 20.37 9.63
N GLU A 362 -25.21 20.44 9.92
CA GLU A 362 -24.42 21.66 9.80
C GLU A 362 -24.27 22.14 8.34
N VAL A 363 -24.39 21.23 7.37
CA VAL A 363 -24.33 21.55 5.94
C VAL A 363 -25.75 21.83 5.44
N THR A 364 -26.10 23.11 5.35
CA THR A 364 -27.44 23.54 4.94
C THR A 364 -27.59 23.74 3.43
N VAL A 365 -28.84 23.69 2.93
CA VAL A 365 -29.20 24.00 1.54
C VAL A 365 -28.70 25.37 1.07
N LYS A 366 -28.62 26.33 1.99
CA LYS A 366 -28.14 27.69 1.70
C LYS A 366 -26.68 27.68 1.26
N PHE A 367 -25.83 26.86 1.89
CA PHE A 367 -24.44 26.72 1.46
C PHE A 367 -24.35 26.12 0.06
N VAL A 368 -25.14 25.09 -0.23
CA VAL A 368 -25.19 24.46 -1.56
C VAL A 368 -25.62 25.48 -2.61
N GLN A 369 -26.67 26.27 -2.35
CA GLN A 369 -27.14 27.30 -3.27
C GLN A 369 -26.09 28.40 -3.49
N SER A 370 -25.48 28.92 -2.42
CA SER A 370 -24.45 29.96 -2.52
C SER A 370 -23.25 29.46 -3.33
N LEU A 371 -22.83 28.22 -3.12
CA LEU A 371 -21.70 27.62 -3.82
C LEU A 371 -22.01 27.33 -5.29
N LEU A 372 -23.25 26.95 -5.60
CA LEU A 372 -23.72 26.81 -6.98
C LEU A 372 -23.66 28.15 -7.72
N ASN A 373 -24.07 29.24 -7.08
CA ASN A 373 -23.98 30.59 -7.65
C ASN A 373 -22.53 31.00 -7.91
N LEU A 374 -21.62 30.75 -6.95
CA LEU A 374 -20.19 30.99 -7.13
C LEU A 374 -19.60 30.18 -8.29
N CYS A 375 -20.00 28.91 -8.44
CA CYS A 375 -19.58 28.09 -9.58
C CYS A 375 -20.01 28.76 -10.91
N PHE A 376 -21.26 29.21 -11.04
CA PHE A 376 -21.70 29.90 -12.25
C PHE A 376 -20.90 31.16 -12.54
N GLU A 377 -20.64 31.99 -11.53
CA GLU A 377 -19.89 33.23 -11.67
C GLU A 377 -18.44 32.98 -12.12
N HIS A 378 -17.68 32.19 -11.36
CA HIS A 378 -16.27 31.96 -11.63
C HIS A 378 -16.02 31.15 -12.92
N ILE A 379 -16.91 30.20 -13.26
CA ILE A 379 -16.80 29.47 -14.54
C ILE A 379 -17.03 30.41 -15.71
N THR A 380 -18.02 31.31 -15.62
CA THR A 380 -18.29 32.28 -16.69
C THR A 380 -17.10 33.25 -16.86
N PHE A 381 -16.48 33.67 -15.75
CA PHE A 381 -15.26 34.46 -15.80
C PHE A 381 -14.12 33.71 -16.51
N ALA A 382 -13.85 32.46 -16.12
CA ALA A 382 -12.78 31.65 -16.72
C ALA A 382 -13.02 31.31 -18.20
N GLU A 383 -14.27 31.06 -18.62
CA GLU A 383 -14.62 30.81 -20.03
C GLU A 383 -14.36 32.03 -20.94
N ASN A 384 -14.49 33.23 -20.38
CA ASN A 384 -14.28 34.48 -21.10
C ASN A 384 -12.81 34.92 -21.14
N ASP A 385 -11.97 34.38 -20.25
CA ASP A 385 -10.53 34.62 -20.26
C ASP A 385 -9.82 33.63 -21.21
N ALA A 386 -9.04 34.16 -22.16
CA ALA A 386 -8.39 33.34 -23.18
C ALA A 386 -7.37 32.35 -22.59
N GLN A 387 -6.78 32.63 -21.43
CA GLN A 387 -5.77 31.78 -20.82
C GLN A 387 -6.34 30.63 -19.99
N SER A 388 -7.58 30.76 -19.50
CA SER A 388 -8.27 29.76 -18.66
C SER A 388 -9.55 29.19 -19.29
N ARG A 389 -9.84 29.55 -20.55
CA ARG A 389 -11.04 29.12 -21.27
C ARG A 389 -11.24 27.61 -21.33
N GLU A 390 -10.17 26.85 -21.54
CA GLU A 390 -10.27 25.39 -21.62
C GLU A 390 -10.69 24.78 -20.27
N GLU A 391 -10.08 25.22 -19.19
CA GLU A 391 -10.42 24.81 -17.83
C GLU A 391 -11.82 25.28 -17.43
N GLY A 392 -12.23 26.48 -17.84
CA GLY A 392 -13.60 26.98 -17.69
C GLY A 392 -14.63 26.08 -18.36
N LEU A 393 -14.40 25.69 -19.63
CA LEU A 393 -15.29 24.78 -20.35
C LEU A 393 -15.37 23.39 -19.70
N ARG A 394 -14.24 22.86 -19.19
CA ARG A 394 -14.22 21.58 -18.45
C ARG A 394 -14.99 21.69 -17.13
N ALA A 395 -14.81 22.78 -16.39
CA ALA A 395 -15.55 23.04 -15.15
C ALA A 395 -17.06 23.18 -15.41
N ARG A 396 -17.46 23.81 -16.52
CA ARG A 396 -18.87 23.88 -16.95
C ARG A 396 -19.46 22.51 -17.23
N GLN A 397 -18.70 21.65 -17.91
CA GLN A 397 -19.13 20.28 -18.17
C GLN A 397 -19.30 19.49 -16.86
N HIS A 398 -18.36 19.66 -15.92
CA HIS A 398 -18.45 19.05 -14.60
C HIS A 398 -19.70 19.54 -13.84
N LEU A 399 -19.91 20.86 -13.78
CA LEU A 399 -21.07 21.47 -13.12
C LEU A 399 -22.41 20.99 -13.70
N ARG A 400 -22.49 20.77 -15.03
CA ARG A 400 -23.68 20.19 -15.66
C ARG A 400 -23.96 18.77 -15.15
N GLY A 401 -22.92 17.98 -14.90
CA GLY A 401 -23.01 16.68 -14.24
C GLY A 401 -23.61 16.81 -12.84
N SER A 402 -23.03 17.66 -11.99
CA SER A 402 -23.50 17.92 -10.61
C SER A 402 -24.95 18.43 -10.58
N ILE A 403 -25.34 19.33 -11.50
CA ILE A 403 -26.72 19.80 -11.65
C ILE A 403 -27.67 18.66 -12.06
N THR A 404 -27.24 17.77 -12.95
CA THR A 404 -28.05 16.62 -13.37
C THR A 404 -28.30 15.68 -12.20
N HIS A 405 -27.28 15.43 -11.38
CA HIS A 405 -27.41 14.69 -10.12
C HIS A 405 -28.40 15.39 -9.16
N LEU A 406 -28.24 16.69 -8.91
CA LEU A 406 -29.16 17.46 -8.07
C LEU A 406 -30.62 17.44 -8.58
N ARG A 407 -30.84 17.45 -9.91
CA ARG A 407 -32.18 17.26 -10.50
C ARG A 407 -32.74 15.89 -10.17
N SER A 408 -31.92 14.84 -10.25
CA SER A 408 -32.35 13.48 -9.90
C SER A 408 -32.76 13.37 -8.43
N LEU A 409 -32.05 14.05 -7.52
CA LEU A 409 -32.39 14.10 -6.10
C LEU A 409 -33.71 14.84 -5.83
N LYS A 410 -33.95 15.96 -6.54
CA LYS A 410 -35.25 16.67 -6.47
C LYS A 410 -36.41 15.83 -7.00
N ALA A 411 -36.15 14.95 -7.95
CA ALA A 411 -37.14 14.05 -8.54
C ALA A 411 -37.17 12.66 -7.86
N SER A 412 -36.50 12.50 -6.71
CA SER A 412 -36.47 11.23 -5.97
C SER A 412 -37.89 10.77 -5.61
N SER A 413 -38.10 9.45 -5.68
CA SER A 413 -39.35 8.82 -5.23
C SER A 413 -39.53 8.88 -3.71
N GLU A 414 -38.47 9.16 -2.97
CA GLU A 414 -38.51 9.36 -1.52
C GLU A 414 -38.92 10.79 -1.17
N PRO A 415 -40.10 11.02 -0.55
CA PRO A 415 -40.64 12.35 -0.35
C PRO A 415 -39.76 13.26 0.52
N GLU A 416 -39.13 12.69 1.56
CA GLU A 416 -38.24 13.42 2.46
C GLU A 416 -36.97 13.89 1.76
N ALA A 417 -36.37 13.01 0.93
CA ALA A 417 -35.22 13.37 0.12
C ALA A 417 -35.60 14.46 -0.90
N ALA A 418 -36.71 14.30 -1.62
CA ALA A 418 -37.16 15.28 -2.61
C ALA A 418 -37.46 16.65 -1.99
N ALA A 419 -38.14 16.68 -0.82
CA ALA A 419 -38.47 17.91 -0.10
C ALA A 419 -37.21 18.68 0.32
N ARG A 420 -36.16 17.97 0.76
CA ARG A 420 -34.90 18.57 1.18
C ARG A 420 -34.22 19.38 0.07
N PHE A 421 -34.22 18.89 -1.17
CA PHE A 421 -33.62 19.61 -2.31
C PHE A 421 -34.60 20.55 -3.03
N ALA A 422 -35.86 20.64 -2.60
CA ALA A 422 -36.91 21.38 -3.30
C ALA A 422 -36.59 22.88 -3.43
N GLU A 423 -35.95 23.47 -2.42
CA GLU A 423 -35.60 24.89 -2.37
C GLU A 423 -34.44 25.29 -3.29
N LEU A 424 -33.67 24.34 -3.82
CA LEU A 424 -32.52 24.64 -4.70
C LEU A 424 -32.95 25.18 -6.06
N SER A 425 -32.47 26.37 -6.41
CA SER A 425 -32.51 26.89 -7.78
C SER A 425 -31.29 26.38 -8.55
N LEU A 426 -31.53 25.57 -9.58
CA LEU A 426 -30.48 24.92 -10.37
C LEU A 426 -30.13 25.70 -11.66
N GLU A 427 -30.77 26.84 -11.87
CA GLU A 427 -30.51 27.70 -13.03
C GLU A 427 -29.41 28.71 -12.70
N ALA A 428 -28.70 29.15 -13.74
CA ALA A 428 -27.75 30.24 -13.57
C ALA A 428 -28.49 31.48 -13.07
N PRO A 429 -27.98 32.18 -12.05
CA PRO A 429 -28.59 33.42 -11.61
C PRO A 429 -28.68 34.39 -12.80
N GLN A 430 -29.87 34.96 -13.03
CA GLN A 430 -30.04 35.98 -14.06
C GLN A 430 -29.17 37.18 -13.70
N ALA A 431 -28.34 37.65 -14.64
CA ALA A 431 -27.56 38.86 -14.43
C ALA A 431 -28.53 40.03 -14.14
N PRO A 432 -28.23 40.89 -13.15
CA PRO A 432 -29.06 42.06 -12.85
C PRO A 432 -29.15 43.03 -14.04
#